data_AF-A0A7J2LM46-F1
#
_entry.id   AF-A0A7J2LM46-F1
#
_cell.length_a   1.000
_cell.length_b   1.000
_cell.length_c   1.000
_cell.angle_alpha   90.00
_cell.angle_beta   90.00
_cell.angle_gamma   90.00
#
_symmetry.space_group_name_H-M   'P 1'
#
loop_
_entity.id
_entity.type
_entity.pdbx_description
1 polymer ?
#
loop_
_entity_poly.entity_id
_entity_poly.type
_entity_poly.pdbx_seq_one_letter_code
_entity_poly.pdbx_strand_id
1 'polypeptide(L)' 'MKCSICGRKSEGEFCDYHLLAYRKLKEAYVKWKEATDISWTEYLSEIVKNPFTGKWSKEVAKKLLEDSKR' A
#
# COMPACT_ATOMS: atom_id res chain seq x y z
N MET A 1 -17.91 -3.57 8.72
CA MET A 1 -16.72 -4.43 8.62
C MET A 1 -15.58 -3.79 9.41
N LYS A 2 -14.41 -4.44 9.53
CA LYS A 2 -13.23 -3.89 10.22
C LYS A 2 -12.05 -3.87 9.25
N CYS A 3 -11.22 -2.83 9.33
CA CYS A 3 -10.00 -2.72 8.55
C CYS A 3 -9.08 -3.91 8.80
N SER A 4 -8.63 -4.57 7.74
CA SER A 4 -7.74 -5.73 7.80
C SER A 4 -6.37 -5.42 8.42
N ILE A 5 -5.96 -4.14 8.42
CA ILE A 5 -4.66 -3.68 8.93
C ILE A 5 -4.72 -3.22 10.38
N CYS A 6 -5.71 -2.40 10.75
CA CYS A 6 -5.75 -1.75 12.08
C CYS A 6 -7.03 -2.01 12.89
N GLY A 7 -7.98 -2.80 12.37
CA GLY A 7 -9.21 -3.15 13.08
C GLY A 7 -10.24 -2.03 13.24
N ARG A 8 -9.97 -0.81 12.76
CA ARG A 8 -10.93 0.32 12.75
C ARG A 8 -12.19 -0.02 11.96
N LYS A 9 -13.30 0.66 12.28
CA LYS A 9 -14.55 0.53 11.50
C LYS A 9 -14.27 0.85 10.03
N SER A 10 -14.75 -0.04 9.15
CA SER A 10 -14.65 0.10 7.71
C SER A 10 -15.92 -0.43 7.05
N GLU A 11 -16.24 0.14 5.90
CA GLU A 11 -17.29 -0.34 5.00
C GLU A 11 -16.78 -1.45 4.05
N GLY A 12 -15.46 -1.64 3.96
CA GLY A 12 -14.83 -2.66 3.14
C GLY A 12 -13.59 -3.27 3.81
N GLU A 13 -12.56 -3.56 3.01
CA GLU A 13 -11.32 -4.19 3.48
C GLU A 13 -10.44 -3.22 4.30
N PHE A 14 -10.38 -1.95 3.89
CA PHE A 14 -9.56 -0.92 4.53
C PHE A 14 -10.42 0.19 5.15
N CYS A 15 -10.02 0.75 6.29
CA CYS A 15 -10.64 2.00 6.79
C CYS A 15 -10.27 3.17 5.88
N ASP A 16 -10.95 4.32 6.03
CA ASP A 16 -10.79 5.48 5.13
C ASP A 16 -9.33 5.92 4.96
N TYR A 17 -8.54 5.89 6.04
CA TYR A 17 -7.12 6.25 6.01
C TYR A 17 -6.27 5.26 5.20
N HIS A 18 -6.46 3.95 5.42
CA HIS A 18 -5.74 2.91 4.69
C HIS A 18 -6.23 2.82 3.23
N LEU A 19 -7.52 3.08 2.97
CA LEU A 19 -8.07 3.15 1.63
C LEU A 19 -7.51 4.34 0.85
N LEU A 20 -7.38 5.51 1.49
CA LEU A 20 -6.75 6.67 0.89
C LEU A 20 -5.26 6.41 0.59
N ALA A 21 -4.54 5.80 1.53
CA ALA A 21 -3.14 5.43 1.33
C ALA A 21 -2.97 4.42 0.18
N TYR A 22 -3.86 3.44 0.06
CA TYR A 22 -3.89 2.49 -1.05
C TYR A 22 -4.10 3.18 -2.42
N ARG A 23 -5.05 4.11 -2.50
CA ARG A 23 -5.29 4.89 -3.72
C ARG A 23 -4.04 5.69 -4.10
N LYS A 24 -3.45 6.40 -3.15
CA LYS A 24 -2.22 7.19 -3.37
C LYS A 24 -1.02 6.31 -3.78
N LEU A 25 -0.90 5.12 -3.19
CA LEU A 25 0.11 4.13 -3.58
C LEU A 25 -0.04 3.69 -5.03
N LYS A 26 -1.28 3.40 -5.47
CA LYS A 26 -1.56 3.02 -6.87
C LYS A 26 -1.26 4.16 -7.84
N GLU A 27 -1.67 5.38 -7.51
CA GLU A 27 -1.38 6.56 -8.34
C GLU A 27 0.13 6.79 -8.49
N ALA A 28 0.89 6.66 -7.41
CA ALA A 28 2.34 6.79 -7.44
C ALA A 28 3.03 5.65 -8.21
N TYR A 29 2.51 4.43 -8.10
CA TYR A 29 3.06 3.29 -8.83
C TYR A 29 3.01 3.46 -10.35
N VAL A 30 1.94 4.02 -10.90
CA VAL A 30 1.85 4.28 -12.35
C VAL A 30 3.04 5.13 -12.79
N LYS A 31 3.35 6.21 -12.06
CA LYS A 31 4.49 7.08 -12.35
C LYS A 31 5.84 6.37 -12.21
N TRP A 32 5.99 5.53 -11.19
CA TRP A 32 7.21 4.76 -10.98
C TRP A 32 7.41 3.73 -12.10
N LYS A 33 6.34 3.03 -12.49
CA LYS A 33 6.37 2.07 -13.58
C LYS A 33 6.74 2.73 -14.90
N GLU A 34 6.15 3.88 -15.22
CA GLU A 34 6.50 4.63 -16.43
C GLU A 34 7.96 5.11 -16.44
N ALA A 35 8.51 5.48 -15.27
CA ALA A 35 9.87 6.01 -15.17
C ALA A 35 10.96 4.93 -15.06
N THR A 36 10.65 3.75 -14.52
CA THR A 36 11.66 2.76 -14.10
C THR A 36 11.36 1.32 -14.52
N ASP A 37 10.21 1.08 -15.14
CA ASP A 37 9.69 -0.27 -15.47
C ASP A 37 9.63 -1.24 -14.28
N ILE A 38 9.57 -0.71 -13.06
CA ILE A 38 9.52 -1.49 -11.82
C ILE A 38 8.24 -2.32 -11.72
N SER A 39 8.35 -3.56 -11.22
CA SER A 39 7.17 -4.38 -10.94
C SER A 39 6.41 -3.90 -9.70
N TRP A 40 5.16 -4.36 -9.56
CA TRP A 40 4.31 -4.00 -8.42
C TRP A 40 4.92 -4.43 -7.08
N THR A 41 5.45 -5.65 -7.00
CA THR A 41 6.05 -6.19 -5.77
C THR A 41 7.35 -5.48 -5.41
N GLU A 42 8.19 -5.15 -6.40
CA GLU A 42 9.41 -4.36 -6.18
C GLU A 42 9.09 -2.96 -5.68
N TYR A 43 8.13 -2.28 -6.31
CA TYR A 43 7.66 -0.97 -5.86
C TYR A 43 7.20 -0.99 -4.41
N LEU A 44 6.33 -1.95 -4.04
CA LEU A 44 5.87 -2.07 -2.66
C LEU A 44 7.02 -2.34 -1.68
N SER A 45 8.01 -3.14 -2.08
CA SER A 45 9.21 -3.41 -1.28
C SER A 45 10.00 -2.12 -1.00
N GLU A 46 10.19 -1.29 -2.02
CA GLU A 46 10.86 0.01 -1.89
C GLU A 46 10.07 0.98 -1.01
N ILE A 47 8.75 1.02 -1.12
CA ILE A 47 7.90 1.83 -0.23
C ILE A 47 8.03 1.39 1.24
N VAL A 48 8.09 0.08 1.52
CA VAL A 48 8.24 -0.41 2.89
C VAL A 48 9.60 -0.03 3.48
N LYS A 49 10.67 -0.08 2.66
CA LYS A 49 12.03 0.27 3.07
C LYS A 49 12.27 1.77 3.21
N ASN A 50 11.56 2.60 2.43
CA ASN A 50 11.80 4.03 2.38
C ASN A 50 11.43 4.71 3.72
N PRO A 51 12.39 5.31 4.46
CA PRO A 51 12.12 5.93 5.76
C PRO A 51 11.14 7.10 5.66
N PHE A 52 11.12 7.82 4.53
CA PHE A 52 10.27 8.99 4.28
C PHE A 52 8.81 8.63 3.94
N THR A 53 8.51 7.37 3.66
CA THR A 53 7.13 6.99 3.39
C THR A 53 6.30 6.96 4.68
N GLY A 54 5.14 7.63 4.64
CA GLY A 54 4.21 7.71 5.76
C GLY A 54 3.73 6.34 6.23
N LYS A 55 3.44 6.25 7.54
CA LYS A 55 3.06 5.00 8.22
C LYS A 55 1.90 4.26 7.53
N TRP A 56 0.84 4.98 7.16
CA TRP A 56 -0.34 4.40 6.50
C TRP A 56 0.01 3.70 5.18
N SER A 57 0.84 4.34 4.36
CA SER A 57 1.30 3.75 3.09
C SER A 57 2.22 2.55 3.31
N LYS A 58 3.10 2.59 4.31
CA LYS A 58 3.94 1.43 4.67
C LYS A 58 3.12 0.23 5.11
N GLU A 59 2.10 0.46 5.94
CA GLU A 59 1.23 -0.62 6.42
C GLU A 59 0.44 -1.26 5.27
N VAL A 60 -0.11 -0.46 4.36
CA VAL A 60 -0.79 -0.97 3.16
C VAL A 60 0.17 -1.74 2.27
N ALA A 61 1.37 -1.21 2.03
CA ALA A 61 2.35 -1.87 1.18
C ALA A 61 2.80 -3.23 1.75
N LYS A 62 3.00 -3.32 3.08
CA LYS A 62 3.26 -4.60 3.75
C LYS A 62 2.12 -5.58 3.55
N LYS A 63 0.88 -5.16 3.80
CA LYS A 63 -0.30 -6.01 3.66
C LYS A 63 -0.45 -6.59 2.25
N LEU A 64 -0.26 -5.75 1.23
CA LEU A 64 -0.32 -6.18 -0.18
C LEU A 64 0.82 -7.14 -0.56
N LEU A 65 2.01 -6.95 -0.01
CA LEU A 65 3.13 -7.88 -0.21
C LEU A 65 2.88 -9.23 0.44
N GLU A 66 2.24 -9.26 1.61
CA GLU A 66 1.85 -10.49 2.28
C GLU A 66 0.75 -11.23 1.48
N ASP A 67 -0.25 -10.51 0.98
CA ASP A 67 -1.33 -11.09 0.18
C ASP A 67 -0.85 -11.59 -1.19
N SER A 68 0.19 -10.98 -1.77
CA SER A 68 0.80 -11.44 -3.05
C SER A 68 1.64 -12.71 -2.93
N LYS A 69 1.94 -13.18 -1.70
CA LYS A 69 2.71 -14.41 -1.45
C LYS A 69 1.85 -15.64 -1.20
N ARG A 70 0.52 -15.48 -1.22
CA ARG A 70 -0.46 -16.51 -0.92
C ARG A 70 -1.03 -17.12 -2.20
#